data_AF-A0A3N4MQH0-F1
#
_entry.id   AF-A0A3N4MQH0-F1
#
_cell.length_a   1.000
_cell.length_b   1.000
_cell.length_c   1.000
_cell.angle_alpha   90.00
_cell.angle_beta   90.00
_cell.angle_gamma   90.00
#
_symmetry.space_group_name_H-M   'P 1'
#
loop_
_entity.id
_entity.type
_entity.pdbx_description
1 polymer ?
#
loop_
_entity_poly.entity_id
_entity_poly.type
_entity_poly.pdbx_seq_one_letter_code
_entity_poly.pdbx_strand_id
1 'polypeptide(L)'
;MKATYNATIDGKICIEIDGFYDEIARAFQFPDYFGRNLDALYDSLRELHGAEENYLLTITDFEYFLAEENEETRNKVIDILQDVSREWDDVPVTEITQPKSTLTIIVQ
;
A
#
# COMPACT_ATOMS: atom_id res chain seq x y z
N MET A 1 -15.85 14.31 9.93
CA MET A 1 -14.98 13.65 8.94
C MET A 1 -13.70 13.29 9.65
N LYS A 2 -13.26 12.03 9.58
CA LYS A 2 -11.91 11.66 10.01
C LYS A 2 -10.89 12.43 9.17
N ALA A 3 -9.75 12.81 9.75
CA ALA A 3 -8.63 13.35 8.97
C ALA A 3 -8.12 12.28 7.99
N THR A 4 -7.43 12.68 6.92
CA THR A 4 -6.82 11.73 5.98
C THR A 4 -5.31 11.87 6.01
N TYR A 5 -4.62 10.81 6.44
CA TYR A 5 -3.18 10.64 6.34
C TYR A 5 -2.81 10.18 4.93
N ASN A 6 -1.92 10.92 4.26
CA ASN A 6 -1.51 10.62 2.90
C ASN A 6 -0.10 10.01 2.90
N ALA A 7 -0.01 8.74 2.56
CA ALA A 7 1.22 8.01 2.31
C ALA A 7 1.53 8.02 0.80
N THR A 8 2.78 8.26 0.43
CA THR A 8 3.24 8.15 -0.95
C THR A 8 4.53 7.38 -1.01
N ILE A 9 4.60 6.40 -1.92
CA ILE A 9 5.78 5.59 -2.21
C ILE A 9 6.12 5.67 -3.70
N ASP A 10 7.40 5.57 -4.03
CA ASP A 10 7.90 5.64 -5.41
C ASP A 10 8.19 4.24 -5.97
N GLY A 11 7.49 3.87 -7.05
CA GLY A 11 7.68 2.61 -7.77
C GLY A 11 9.12 2.39 -8.27
N LYS A 12 9.90 3.45 -8.49
CA LYS A 12 11.34 3.35 -8.83
C LYS A 12 12.23 2.99 -7.65
N ILE A 13 11.74 3.14 -6.42
CA ILE A 13 12.40 2.65 -5.21
C ILE A 13 11.88 1.26 -4.87
N CYS A 14 10.59 1.02 -5.11
CA CYS A 14 9.91 -0.25 -4.91
C CYS A 14 10.06 -1.23 -6.09
N ILE A 15 11.22 -1.30 -6.74
CA ILE A 15 11.46 -2.18 -7.90
C ILE A 15 11.46 -3.66 -7.50
N GLU A 16 12.03 -3.95 -6.33
CA GLU A 16 12.06 -5.26 -5.67
C GLU A 16 11.23 -5.20 -4.37
N ILE A 17 10.81 -6.36 -3.87
CA ILE A 17 9.93 -6.45 -2.69
C ILE A 17 10.55 -5.84 -1.42
N ASP A 18 11.87 -5.91 -1.28
CA ASP A 18 12.58 -5.34 -0.14
C ASP A 18 12.50 -3.80 -0.13
N GLY A 19 12.65 -3.17 -1.29
CA GLY A 19 12.51 -1.72 -1.43
C GLY A 19 11.07 -1.26 -1.17
N PHE A 20 10.08 -2.07 -1.58
CA PHE A 20 8.69 -1.85 -1.21
C PHE A 20 8.46 -1.92 0.30
N TYR A 21 8.99 -2.95 0.97
CA TYR A 21 8.85 -3.09 2.42
C TYR A 21 9.46 -1.92 3.19
N ASP A 22 10.61 -1.40 2.76
CA ASP A 22 11.21 -0.20 3.35
C ASP A 22 10.30 1.02 3.19
N GLU A 23 9.83 1.26 1.97
CA GLU A 23 9.03 2.45 1.65
C GLU A 23 7.66 2.43 2.31
N ILE A 24 6.96 1.28 2.34
CA ILE A 24 5.63 1.20 2.96
C ILE A 24 5.71 1.30 4.49
N ALA A 25 6.71 0.67 5.11
CA ALA A 25 6.93 0.79 6.55
C ALA A 25 7.24 2.23 6.94
N ARG A 26 8.08 2.92 6.16
CA ARG A 26 8.36 4.36 6.35
C ARG A 26 7.12 5.21 6.14
N ALA A 27 6.37 4.98 5.07
CA ALA A 27 5.24 5.82 4.69
C ALA A 27 4.08 5.73 5.69
N PHE A 28 3.79 4.53 6.20
CA PHE A 28 2.76 4.29 7.22
C PHE A 28 3.26 4.24 8.65
N GLN A 29 4.55 4.49 8.88
CA GLN A 29 5.16 4.48 10.22
C GLN A 29 4.95 3.14 10.95
N PHE A 30 5.13 2.03 10.23
CA PHE A 30 5.07 0.70 10.85
C PHE A 30 6.13 0.55 11.96
N PRO A 31 5.89 -0.34 12.93
CA PRO A 31 6.85 -0.59 13.99
C PRO A 31 8.20 -1.11 13.47
N ASP A 32 9.28 -0.82 14.21
CA ASP A 32 10.66 -1.27 13.88
C ASP A 32 10.80 -2.80 13.75
N TYR A 33 9.86 -3.56 14.30
CA TYR A 33 9.80 -5.03 14.23
C TYR A 33 8.95 -5.54 13.05
N PHE A 34 8.61 -4.70 12.07
CA PHE A 34 7.89 -5.10 10.86
C PHE A 34 8.56 -6.33 10.21
N GLY A 35 7.78 -7.41 10.06
CA GLY A 35 8.30 -8.75 9.73
C GLY A 35 8.76 -8.96 8.29
N ARG A 36 8.58 -7.97 7.40
CA ARG A 36 9.03 -7.98 5.99
C ARG A 36 8.61 -9.24 5.21
N ASN A 37 7.35 -9.63 5.37
CA ASN A 37 6.73 -10.71 4.62
C ASN A 37 5.25 -10.37 4.37
N LEU A 38 4.58 -11.15 3.52
CA LEU A 38 3.21 -10.85 3.09
C LEU A 38 2.20 -10.91 4.25
N ASP A 39 2.37 -11.84 5.19
CA ASP A 39 1.50 -11.94 6.36
C ASP A 39 1.68 -10.72 7.27
N ALA A 40 2.93 -10.33 7.53
CA ALA A 40 3.25 -9.15 8.32
C ALA A 40 2.75 -7.85 7.65
N LEU A 41 2.78 -7.77 6.32
CA LEU A 41 2.22 -6.67 5.56
C LEU A 41 0.70 -6.56 5.77
N TYR A 42 -0.01 -7.67 5.59
CA TYR A 42 -1.46 -7.72 5.79
C TYR A 42 -1.83 -7.35 7.22
N ASP A 43 -1.16 -7.93 8.22
CA ASP A 43 -1.38 -7.63 9.64
C ASP A 43 -1.11 -6.16 9.97
N SER A 44 0.01 -5.61 9.52
CA SER A 44 0.37 -4.19 9.80
C SER A 44 -0.61 -3.22 9.16
N LEU A 45 -1.07 -3.50 7.94
CA LEU A 45 -2.10 -2.71 7.28
C LEU A 45 -3.45 -2.83 8.01
N ARG A 46 -3.81 -4.02 8.48
CA ARG A 46 -5.03 -4.24 9.27
C ARG A 46 -5.01 -3.54 10.62
N GLU A 47 -3.85 -3.40 11.25
CA GLU A 47 -3.71 -2.67 12.53
C GLU A 47 -4.03 -1.17 12.39
N LEU A 48 -3.93 -0.61 11.18
CA LEU A 48 -4.35 0.77 10.91
C LEU A 48 -5.89 0.91 10.96
N HIS A 49 -6.65 -0.19 10.86
CA HIS A 49 -8.11 -0.18 10.94
C HIS A 49 -8.59 0.38 12.27
N GLY A 50 -9.53 1.32 12.21
CA GLY A 50 -10.13 1.89 13.42
C GLY A 50 -9.30 3.01 14.06
N ALA A 51 -8.23 3.46 13.39
CA ALA A 51 -7.58 4.72 13.71
C ALA A 51 -8.56 5.91 13.62
N GLU A 52 -8.22 7.02 14.27
CA GLU A 52 -9.03 8.25 14.20
C GLU A 52 -8.96 8.95 12.83
N GLU A 53 -8.01 8.53 11.98
CA GLU A 53 -7.75 9.03 10.64
C GLU A 53 -8.04 7.94 9.60
N ASN A 54 -8.36 8.35 8.36
CA ASN A 54 -8.27 7.48 7.19
C ASN A 54 -6.84 7.56 6.64
N TYR A 55 -6.37 6.51 6.00
CA TYR A 55 -5.11 6.47 5.27
C TYR A 55 -5.33 6.44 3.76
N LEU A 56 -4.39 7.03 3.01
CA LEU A 56 -4.37 7.00 1.55
C LEU A 56 -2.97 6.63 1.08
N LEU A 57 -2.80 5.46 0.46
CA LEU A 57 -1.58 5.08 -0.23
C LEU A 57 -1.61 5.59 -1.67
N THR A 58 -0.58 6.30 -2.09
CA THR A 58 -0.31 6.61 -3.49
C THR A 58 1.02 5.98 -3.91
N ILE A 59 1.00 5.14 -4.94
CA ILE A 59 2.19 4.55 -5.53
C ILE A 59 2.47 5.31 -6.83
N THR A 60 3.52 6.11 -6.89
CA THR A 60 3.97 6.78 -8.12
C THR A 60 4.84 5.84 -8.95
N ASP A 61 5.06 6.16 -10.22
CA ASP A 61 5.90 5.36 -11.12
C ASP A 61 5.55 3.85 -11.10
N PHE A 62 4.25 3.53 -11.04
CA PHE A 62 3.71 2.18 -10.81
C PHE A 62 4.15 1.12 -11.85
N GLU A 63 4.57 1.54 -13.04
CA GLU A 63 5.15 0.62 -14.03
C GLU A 63 6.43 -0.07 -13.53
N TYR A 64 7.17 0.57 -12.62
CA TYR A 64 8.37 0.03 -11.98
C TYR A 64 8.07 -0.73 -10.68
N PHE A 65 6.87 -0.58 -10.12
CA PHE A 65 6.48 -1.21 -8.86
C PHE A 65 6.54 -2.74 -8.98
N LEU A 66 7.43 -3.35 -8.19
CA LEU A 66 7.71 -4.79 -8.17
C LEU A 66 8.00 -5.36 -9.57
N ALA A 67 8.68 -4.58 -10.42
CA ALA A 67 8.97 -4.97 -11.80
C ALA A 67 10.02 -6.09 -11.92
N GLU A 68 10.89 -6.26 -10.92
CA GLU A 68 11.88 -7.35 -10.86
C GLU A 68 11.37 -8.57 -10.08
N GLU A 69 10.18 -8.48 -9.48
CA GLU A 69 9.49 -9.63 -8.89
C GLU A 69 8.75 -10.45 -9.96
N ASN A 70 8.52 -11.72 -9.67
CA ASN A 70 7.64 -12.52 -10.51
C ASN A 70 6.18 -12.02 -10.39
N GLU A 71 5.38 -12.30 -11.43
CA GLU A 71 3.99 -11.86 -11.51
C GLU A 71 3.12 -12.35 -10.35
N GLU A 72 3.36 -13.56 -9.84
CA GLU A 72 2.63 -14.10 -8.69
C GLU A 72 2.88 -13.28 -7.42
N THR A 73 4.13 -12.96 -7.11
CA THR A 73 4.51 -12.11 -5.97
C THR A 73 3.90 -10.72 -6.12
N ARG A 74 4.06 -10.09 -7.28
CA ARG A 74 3.53 -8.74 -7.54
C ARG A 74 2.01 -8.71 -7.37
N ASN A 75 1.29 -9.68 -7.92
CA ASN A 75 -0.16 -9.76 -7.80
C ASN A 75 -0.59 -9.98 -6.34
N LYS A 76 0.09 -10.85 -5.58
CA LYS A 76 -0.21 -11.04 -4.16
C LYS A 76 -0.08 -9.76 -3.33
N VAL A 77 0.93 -8.93 -3.59
CA VAL A 77 1.06 -7.63 -2.91
C VAL A 77 -0.11 -6.72 -3.26
N ILE A 78 -0.47 -6.63 -4.54
CA ILE A 78 -1.61 -5.81 -4.99
C ILE A 78 -2.91 -6.31 -4.38
N ASP A 79 -3.12 -7.63 -4.35
CA ASP A 79 -4.30 -8.28 -3.77
C ASP A 79 -4.41 -7.95 -2.28
N ILE A 80 -3.32 -8.04 -1.51
CA ILE A 80 -3.31 -7.64 -0.08
C ILE A 80 -3.72 -6.18 0.10
N LEU A 81 -3.15 -5.26 -0.68
CA LEU A 81 -3.48 -3.85 -0.59
C LEU A 81 -4.96 -3.58 -0.94
N GLN A 82 -5.50 -4.30 -1.93
CA GLN A 82 -6.90 -4.20 -2.32
C GLN A 82 -7.84 -4.83 -1.29
N ASP A 83 -7.47 -5.98 -0.72
CA ASP A 83 -8.28 -6.70 0.25
C ASP A 83 -8.42 -5.91 1.54
N VAL A 84 -7.32 -5.34 2.06
CA VAL A 84 -7.40 -4.43 3.22
C VAL A 84 -8.27 -3.21 2.91
N SER A 85 -8.15 -2.65 1.70
CA SER A 85 -9.01 -1.52 1.27
C SER A 85 -10.50 -1.91 1.21
N ARG A 86 -10.84 -3.13 0.80
CA ARG A 86 -12.23 -3.63 0.71
C ARG A 86 -12.83 -4.00 2.04
N GLU A 87 -12.02 -4.48 2.98
CA GLU A 87 -12.49 -4.86 4.32
C GLU A 87 -13.00 -3.66 5.14
N TRP A 88 -12.69 -2.43 4.69
CA TRP A 88 -13.01 -1.21 5.40
C TRP A 88 -14.18 -0.49 4.70
N ASP A 89 -15.38 -0.75 5.23
CA ASP A 89 -16.72 -0.59 4.61
C ASP A 89 -17.09 0.82 4.08
N ASP A 90 -16.34 1.90 4.36
CA ASP A 90 -16.74 3.30 4.07
C ASP A 90 -15.87 3.99 3.00
N VAL A 91 -15.12 3.23 2.19
CA VAL A 91 -14.21 3.77 1.17
C VAL A 91 -14.69 3.51 -0.27
N PRO A 92 -14.89 4.55 -1.09
CA PRO A 92 -15.03 4.36 -2.53
C PRO A 92 -13.66 3.94 -3.11
N VAL A 93 -13.55 2.68 -3.52
CA VAL A 93 -12.50 2.23 -4.46
C VAL A 93 -12.63 3.10 -5.70
N THR A 94 -11.79 4.12 -5.82
CA THR A 94 -11.79 5.00 -6.99
C THR A 94 -10.81 4.43 -8.00
N GLU A 95 -11.34 3.96 -9.12
CA GLU A 95 -10.55 3.58 -10.29
C GLU A 95 -9.68 4.77 -10.74
N ILE A 96 -8.39 4.44 -10.84
CA ILE A 96 -7.32 5.00 -11.67
C ILE A 96 -7.77 6.16 -12.59
N THR A 97 -7.20 7.34 -12.37
CA THR A 97 -7.10 8.35 -13.43
C THR A 97 -5.65 8.69 -13.73
N GLN A 98 -5.36 8.77 -15.03
CA GLN A 98 -4.03 9.01 -15.58
C GLN A 98 -3.37 10.27 -14.98
N PRO A 99 -2.02 10.29 -14.89
CA PRO A 99 -1.08 9.55 -15.72
C PRO A 99 -1.00 8.04 -15.39
N LYS A 100 -0.65 7.25 -16.40
CA LYS A 100 -0.56 5.77 -16.41
C LYS A 100 0.26 5.13 -15.26
N SER A 101 0.94 5.94 -14.47
CA SER A 101 1.98 5.55 -13.53
C SER A 101 1.59 5.72 -12.06
N THR A 102 0.31 5.87 -11.72
CA THR A 102 -0.11 6.05 -10.32
C THR A 102 -1.24 5.10 -9.91
N LEU A 103 -1.07 4.41 -8.78
CA LEU A 103 -2.12 3.63 -8.10
C LEU A 103 -2.43 4.26 -6.75
N THR A 104 -3.70 4.58 -6.51
CA THR A 104 -4.17 5.15 -5.25
C THR A 104 -5.09 4.16 -4.56
N ILE A 105 -4.80 3.86 -3.29
CA ILE A 105 -5.57 2.92 -2.46
C ILE A 105 -5.93 3.65 -1.17
N ILE A 106 -7.22 3.81 -0.92
CA ILE A 106 -7.70 4.37 0.34
C ILE A 106 -7.84 3.22 1.35
N VAL A 107 -7.32 3.46 2.54
CA VAL A 107 -7.12 2.51 3.63
C VAL A 107 -7.74 3.23 4.86
N GLN A 108 -9.01 3.03 5.20
CA GLN A 108 -9.76 3.52 6.37
C GLN A 108 -9.46 3.07 7.82
#